data_AF-A0A4R8M510-F1
#
_entry.id   AF-A0A4R8M510-F1
#
_cell.length_a   1.000
_cell.length_b   1.000
_cell.length_c   1.000
_cell.angle_alpha   90.00
_cell.angle_beta   90.00
_cell.angle_gamma   90.00
#
_symmetry.space_group_name_H-M   'P 1'
#
loop_
_entity.id
_entity.type
_entity.pdbx_description
1 polymer ?
#
loop_
_entity_poly.entity_id
_entity_poly.type
_entity_poly.pdbx_seq_one_letter_code
_entity_poly.pdbx_strand_id
1 'polypeptide(L)'
;MSAGFEDLPASGYRNSAASRFPPGATVVPERVNFSIFCRHATHAELLLYAAPDSREPFQVITLSPEHNRTFFYWHVLAEDLPPHTCYTRRMGGPRDTQFTGRTFDPANELLDPYTRAVATDLWLRRPADDRTRARHTTNRAIVTNPLPAFAMRPWRDLNDAVIYELHVGGFTRDRSSADAAGGASSIRRSIVRATSPRPENGLRSSMTKVTWMRAAWWSSKKTKARHQRAV
;
A
#
# COMPACT_ATOMS: atom_id res chain seq x y z
N MET A 1 1.21 -0.40 -24.96
CA MET A 1 2.61 0.00 -25.07
C MET A 1 3.16 0.14 -23.66
N SER A 2 3.88 -0.87 -23.18
CA SER A 2 4.54 -0.85 -21.88
C SER A 2 5.80 0.00 -22.00
N ALA A 3 5.84 1.15 -21.33
CA ALA A 3 7.12 1.79 -21.06
C ALA A 3 7.92 0.82 -20.19
N GLY A 4 8.95 0.22 -20.79
CA GLY A 4 9.88 -0.66 -20.11
C GLY A 4 10.59 0.13 -19.02
N PHE A 5 10.86 -0.56 -17.93
CA PHE A 5 11.51 -0.08 -16.71
C PHE A 5 13.01 0.27 -16.90
N GLU A 6 13.50 0.38 -18.14
CA GLU A 6 14.93 0.28 -18.48
C GLU A 6 15.69 1.60 -18.71
N ASP A 7 15.06 2.78 -18.66
CA ASP A 7 15.80 4.05 -18.73
C ASP A 7 15.48 4.95 -17.52
N LEU A 8 16.23 4.77 -16.43
CA LEU A 8 16.26 5.77 -15.37
C LEU A 8 17.04 7.01 -15.87
N PRO A 9 16.51 8.23 -15.73
CA PRO A 9 17.20 9.42 -16.21
C PRO A 9 18.50 9.66 -15.43
N ALA A 10 19.59 9.96 -16.14
CA ALA A 10 20.91 10.20 -15.55
C ALA A 10 20.93 11.37 -14.54
N SER A 11 20.01 12.33 -14.65
CA SER A 11 19.88 13.50 -13.78
C SER A 11 18.80 13.37 -12.69
N GLY A 12 18.12 12.23 -12.59
CA GLY A 12 16.90 12.09 -11.78
C GLY A 12 15.73 12.92 -12.33
N TYR A 13 14.56 12.78 -11.71
CA TYR A 13 13.34 13.51 -12.07
C TYR A 13 13.36 14.93 -11.50
N ARG A 14 12.96 15.91 -12.32
CA ARG A 14 12.75 17.28 -11.85
C ARG A 14 11.56 17.33 -10.90
N ASN A 15 11.58 18.30 -10.00
CA ASN A 15 10.46 18.55 -9.10
C ASN A 15 10.11 20.03 -9.01
N SER A 16 8.84 20.31 -8.70
CA SER A 16 8.29 21.66 -8.63
C SER A 16 7.17 21.78 -7.60
N ALA A 17 6.59 22.98 -7.49
CA ALA A 17 5.48 23.25 -6.59
C ALA A 17 4.29 22.33 -6.88
N ALA A 18 3.71 21.78 -5.82
CA ALA A 18 2.64 20.79 -5.89
C ALA A 18 1.35 21.31 -5.24
N SER A 19 0.28 20.53 -5.37
CA SER A 19 -0.93 20.75 -4.59
C SER A 19 -0.88 19.93 -3.30
N ARG A 20 -1.27 20.56 -2.18
CA ARG A 20 -1.55 19.86 -0.90
C ARG A 20 -2.67 18.82 -1.02
N PHE A 21 -3.50 18.87 -2.07
CA PHE A 21 -4.59 17.92 -2.29
C PHE A 21 -4.58 17.31 -3.70
N PRO A 22 -5.02 16.06 -3.84
CA PRO A 22 -5.42 15.14 -2.75
C PRO A 22 -4.18 14.54 -2.04
N PRO A 23 -4.34 14.00 -0.81
CA PRO A 23 -3.25 13.34 -0.11
C PRO A 23 -2.87 12.01 -0.77
N GLY A 24 -1.62 11.59 -0.57
CA GLY A 24 -0.99 10.44 -1.21
C GLY A 24 -0.27 10.79 -2.50
N ALA A 25 0.07 9.77 -3.29
CA ALA A 25 0.52 9.93 -4.66
C ALA A 25 -0.67 9.98 -5.62
N THR A 26 -0.70 11.01 -6.46
CA THR A 26 -1.74 11.24 -7.46
C THR A 26 -1.12 11.46 -8.81
N VAL A 27 -1.42 10.56 -9.74
CA VAL A 27 -0.99 10.68 -11.13
C VAL A 27 -1.79 11.82 -11.77
N VAL A 28 -1.07 12.78 -12.34
CA VAL A 28 -1.60 13.84 -13.20
C VAL A 28 -0.91 13.71 -14.57
N PRO A 29 -1.35 14.40 -15.64
CA PRO A 29 -0.71 14.26 -16.95
C PRO A 29 0.81 14.43 -16.86
N GLU A 30 1.55 13.38 -17.25
CA GLU A 30 3.02 13.29 -17.27
C GLU A 30 3.73 13.57 -15.93
N ARG A 31 3.02 13.60 -14.79
CA ARG A 31 3.60 13.96 -13.50
C ARG A 31 2.93 13.21 -12.35
N VAL A 32 3.56 13.23 -11.18
CA VAL A 32 2.98 12.68 -9.96
C VAL A 32 3.02 13.71 -8.85
N ASN A 33 1.83 14.07 -8.35
CA ASN A 33 1.67 14.93 -7.18
C ASN A 33 1.72 14.08 -5.92
N PHE A 34 2.71 14.32 -5.06
CA PHE A 34 2.82 13.69 -3.75
C PHE A 34 2.37 14.67 -2.68
N SER A 35 1.51 14.24 -1.76
CA SER A 35 1.11 15.04 -0.59
C SER A 35 0.96 14.17 0.66
N ILE A 36 1.46 14.61 1.81
CA ILE A 36 1.32 13.90 3.08
C ILE A 36 1.08 14.88 4.23
N PHE A 37 0.14 14.54 5.10
CA PHE A 37 -0.09 15.28 6.33
C PHE A 37 0.97 14.93 7.38
N CYS A 38 1.69 15.92 7.89
CA CYS A 38 2.54 15.77 9.07
C CYS A 38 2.77 17.13 9.76
N ARG A 39 1.94 17.42 10.78
CA ARG A 39 1.94 18.70 11.52
C ARG A 39 3.29 19.05 12.16
N HIS A 40 3.97 18.07 12.74
CA HIS A 40 5.14 18.28 13.58
C HIS A 40 6.47 17.97 12.90
N ALA A 41 6.44 17.54 11.63
CA ALA A 41 7.67 17.39 10.88
C ALA A 41 8.30 18.76 10.62
N THR A 42 9.62 18.80 10.78
CA THR A 42 10.48 19.94 10.42
C THR A 42 11.23 19.69 9.11
N HIS A 43 11.30 18.42 8.68
CA HIS A 43 11.96 17.98 7.45
C HIS A 43 11.18 16.82 6.84
N ALA A 44 11.17 16.73 5.51
CA ALA A 44 10.58 15.62 4.79
C ALA A 44 11.41 15.24 3.56
N GLU A 45 11.47 13.94 3.27
CA GLU A 45 12.10 13.40 2.07
C GLU A 45 11.16 12.43 1.39
N LEU A 46 11.17 12.45 0.06
CA LEU A 46 10.55 11.45 -0.80
C LEU A 46 11.67 10.60 -1.43
N LEU A 47 11.64 9.30 -1.18
CA LEU A 47 12.63 8.36 -1.71
C LEU A 47 11.97 7.54 -2.81
N LEU A 48 12.57 7.55 -3.99
CA LEU A 48 12.09 6.85 -5.18
C LEU A 48 12.96 5.63 -5.46
N TYR A 49 12.32 4.51 -5.73
CA TYR A 49 12.95 3.22 -5.97
C TYR A 49 12.59 2.74 -7.35
N ALA A 50 13.56 2.07 -7.97
CA ALA A 50 13.39 1.56 -9.31
C ALA A 50 12.35 0.42 -9.22
N ALA A 51 12.63 -0.62 -8.42
CA ALA A 51 11.78 -1.77 -8.27
C ALA A 51 11.33 -2.01 -6.81
N PRO A 52 10.28 -2.81 -6.59
CA PRO A 52 9.85 -3.27 -5.26
C PRO A 52 10.97 -3.85 -4.39
N ASP A 53 11.94 -4.53 -5.02
CA ASP A 53 13.09 -5.19 -4.40
C ASP A 53 14.39 -4.38 -4.46
N SER A 54 14.34 -3.14 -4.96
CA SER A 54 15.49 -2.24 -4.96
C SER A 54 15.88 -1.86 -3.54
N ARG A 55 17.15 -2.16 -3.20
CA ARG A 55 17.73 -1.86 -1.90
C ARG A 55 18.10 -0.40 -1.71
N GLU A 56 18.38 0.33 -2.77
CA GLU A 56 18.72 1.76 -2.65
C GLU A 56 17.73 2.57 -3.48
N PRO A 57 17.36 3.78 -3.03
CA PRO A 57 16.60 4.70 -3.85
C PRO A 57 17.48 5.18 -4.99
N PHE A 58 16.95 5.26 -6.20
CA PHE A 58 17.68 5.91 -7.29
C PHE A 58 17.65 7.44 -7.16
N GLN A 59 16.70 7.97 -6.38
CA GLN A 59 16.59 9.40 -6.14
C GLN A 59 15.97 9.69 -4.76
N VAL A 60 16.52 10.69 -4.08
CA VAL A 60 15.95 11.28 -2.87
C VAL A 60 15.62 12.74 -3.14
N ILE A 61 14.36 13.10 -2.97
CA ILE A 61 13.87 14.47 -3.11
C ILE A 61 13.68 15.04 -1.71
N THR A 62 14.51 16.00 -1.33
CA THR A 62 14.39 16.76 -0.09
C THR A 62 13.34 17.86 -0.26
N LEU A 63 12.38 17.95 0.68
CA LEU A 63 11.32 18.95 0.66
C LEU A 63 11.69 20.11 1.60
N SER A 64 11.68 21.32 1.07
CA SER A 64 11.92 22.54 1.86
C SER A 64 10.60 23.00 2.51
N PRO A 65 10.57 23.36 3.81
CA PRO A 65 9.37 23.87 4.46
C PRO A 65 8.77 25.11 3.77
N GLU A 66 9.60 25.93 3.13
CA GLU A 66 9.23 27.20 2.52
C GLU A 66 8.46 26.99 1.20
N HIS A 67 8.85 25.97 0.42
CA HIS A 67 8.31 25.73 -0.92
C HIS A 67 7.40 24.50 -1.01
N ASN A 68 7.61 23.52 -0.14
CA ASN A 68 6.96 22.21 -0.19
C ASN A 68 6.04 21.97 1.00
N ARG A 69 5.72 22.99 1.80
CA ARG A 69 4.81 22.84 2.95
C ARG A 69 3.76 23.95 2.99
N THR A 70 2.49 23.54 2.95
CA THR A 70 1.35 24.44 3.05
C THR A 70 0.48 23.95 4.21
N PHE A 71 0.35 24.78 5.25
CA PHE A 71 -0.16 24.38 6.56
C PHE A 71 0.60 23.16 7.14
N PHE A 72 -0.06 22.01 7.21
CA PHE A 72 0.50 20.77 7.77
C PHE A 72 0.76 19.70 6.71
N TYR A 73 0.66 20.06 5.42
CA TYR A 73 0.86 19.15 4.29
C TYR A 73 2.18 19.39 3.60
N TRP A 74 2.98 18.34 3.52
CA TRP A 74 4.22 18.27 2.77
C TRP A 74 3.94 17.74 1.38
N HIS A 75 4.34 18.47 0.35
CA HIS A 75 3.95 18.17 -1.01
C HIS A 75 5.02 18.53 -2.03
N VAL A 76 5.14 17.70 -3.07
CA VAL A 76 6.08 17.88 -4.16
C VAL A 76 5.52 17.26 -5.45
N LEU A 77 5.72 17.93 -6.58
CA LEU A 77 5.33 17.43 -7.89
C LEU A 77 6.58 16.86 -8.56
N ALA A 78 6.58 15.58 -8.92
CA ALA A 78 7.66 14.97 -9.69
C ALA A 78 7.26 14.95 -11.18
N GLU A 79 8.09 15.56 -12.02
CA GLU A 79 7.89 15.59 -13.47
C GLU A 79 8.34 14.29 -14.11
N ASP A 80 7.65 13.86 -15.17
CA ASP A 80 8.00 12.71 -16.00
C ASP A 80 8.07 11.36 -15.24
N LEU A 81 7.60 11.33 -13.99
CA LEU A 81 7.69 10.16 -13.13
C LEU A 81 6.69 9.07 -13.57
N PRO A 82 7.14 7.85 -13.91
CA PRO A 82 6.25 6.79 -14.37
C PRO A 82 5.26 6.37 -13.28
N PRO A 83 4.00 6.04 -13.67
CA PRO A 83 3.13 5.23 -12.82
C PRO A 83 3.84 3.93 -12.42
N HIS A 84 3.44 3.34 -11.29
CA HIS A 84 4.05 2.16 -10.66
C HIS A 84 5.42 2.36 -10.02
N THR A 85 5.97 3.58 -10.04
CA THR A 85 7.17 3.91 -9.27
C THR A 85 6.96 3.59 -7.78
N CYS A 86 7.94 2.90 -7.20
CA CYS A 86 7.97 2.57 -5.78
C CYS A 86 8.53 3.74 -4.97
N TYR A 87 7.95 4.04 -3.82
CA TYR A 87 8.41 5.13 -2.97
C TYR A 87 8.24 4.89 -1.48
N THR A 88 9.02 5.63 -0.68
CA THR A 88 8.86 5.76 0.77
C THR A 88 9.06 7.22 1.17
N ARG A 89 8.74 7.55 2.43
CA ARG A 89 9.00 8.88 3.01
C ARG A 89 9.98 8.79 4.17
N ARG A 90 10.78 9.81 4.39
CA ARG A 90 11.45 10.05 5.69
C ARG A 90 10.96 11.35 6.25
N MET A 91 10.64 11.37 7.54
CA MET A 91 10.09 12.55 8.21
C MET A 91 10.96 12.85 9.44
N GLY A 92 11.56 14.03 9.47
CA GLY A 92 12.32 14.55 10.60
C GLY A 92 11.45 15.47 11.47
N GLY A 93 11.75 15.54 12.76
CA GLY A 93 11.01 16.36 13.71
C GLY A 93 11.46 16.14 15.16
N PRO A 94 10.76 16.74 16.13
CA PRO A 94 11.11 16.61 17.55
C PRO A 94 11.05 15.16 18.03
N ARG A 95 12.08 14.72 18.76
CA ARG A 95 12.11 13.41 19.42
C ARG A 95 12.00 13.60 20.93
N ASP A 96 10.78 13.83 21.37
CA ASP A 96 10.42 13.98 22.78
C ASP A 96 9.26 13.05 23.11
N THR A 97 9.62 11.80 23.38
CA THR A 97 8.66 10.72 23.63
C THR A 97 8.06 10.82 25.02
N GLN A 98 8.82 11.28 26.01
CA GLN A 98 8.40 11.32 27.40
C GLN A 98 7.31 12.38 27.64
N PHE A 99 7.47 13.59 27.10
CA PHE A 99 6.53 14.68 27.37
C PHE A 99 5.45 14.82 26.30
N THR A 100 5.78 14.52 25.03
CA THR A 100 4.87 14.80 23.90
C THR A 100 4.47 13.57 23.09
N GLY A 101 5.01 12.39 23.43
CA GLY A 101 4.80 11.15 22.68
C GLY A 101 5.45 11.14 21.29
N ARG A 102 6.26 12.15 20.95
CA ARG A 102 6.85 12.29 19.61
C ARG A 102 8.10 11.41 19.47
N THR A 103 8.15 10.66 18.39
CA THR A 103 9.16 9.63 18.11
C THR A 103 9.77 9.80 16.72
N PHE A 104 9.94 11.04 16.25
CA PHE A 104 10.50 11.28 14.93
C PHE A 104 11.90 10.68 14.79
N ASP A 105 12.12 9.99 13.68
CA ASP A 105 13.39 9.41 13.32
C ASP A 105 13.60 9.54 11.81
N PRO A 106 14.46 10.48 11.36
CA PRO A 106 14.70 10.67 9.94
C PRO A 106 15.37 9.47 9.28
N ALA A 107 15.98 8.55 10.05
CA ALA A 107 16.50 7.30 9.50
C ALA A 107 15.39 6.30 9.13
N ASN A 108 14.18 6.47 9.67
CA ASN A 108 13.07 5.57 9.41
C ASN A 108 12.36 5.92 8.11
N GLU A 109 12.34 4.94 7.19
CA GLU A 109 11.45 4.97 6.05
C GLU A 109 10.04 4.58 6.46
N LEU A 110 9.10 5.44 6.08
CA LEU A 110 7.69 5.38 6.37
C LEU A 110 6.91 5.09 5.09
N LEU A 111 5.86 4.29 5.25
CA LEU A 111 4.86 4.10 4.21
C LEU A 111 3.92 5.31 4.18
N ASP A 112 3.51 5.71 2.98
CA ASP A 112 2.49 6.74 2.83
C ASP A 112 1.12 6.20 3.28
N PRO A 113 0.46 6.81 4.29
CA PRO A 113 -0.83 6.32 4.80
C PRO A 113 -1.96 6.39 3.76
N TYR A 114 -1.78 7.15 2.68
CA TYR A 114 -2.73 7.30 1.59
C TYR A 114 -2.39 6.45 0.37
N THR A 115 -1.37 5.58 0.45
CA THR A 115 -1.02 4.72 -0.68
C THR A 115 -2.12 3.72 -0.97
N ARG A 116 -2.33 3.45 -2.27
CA ARG A 116 -3.34 2.52 -2.76
C ARG A 116 -2.79 1.11 -2.99
N ALA A 117 -1.47 0.97 -3.05
CA ALA A 117 -0.81 -0.31 -3.29
C ALA A 117 0.54 -0.34 -2.56
N VAL A 118 0.88 -1.53 -2.04
CA VAL A 118 2.06 -1.75 -1.21
C VAL A 118 2.81 -2.98 -1.71
N ALA A 119 4.10 -2.83 -1.96
CA ALA A 119 5.03 -3.93 -2.19
C ALA A 119 5.70 -4.34 -0.87
N THR A 120 5.89 -5.65 -0.68
CA THR A 120 6.35 -6.23 0.60
C THR A 120 7.60 -7.11 0.47
N ASP A 121 8.21 -7.08 -0.71
CA ASP A 121 9.29 -7.97 -1.17
C ASP A 121 10.49 -7.94 -0.23
N LEU A 122 10.89 -6.74 0.21
CA LEU A 122 12.01 -6.55 1.15
C LEU A 122 11.60 -6.53 2.62
N TRP A 123 10.31 -6.75 2.93
CA TRP A 123 9.83 -6.54 4.29
C TRP A 123 10.33 -7.63 5.25
N LEU A 124 11.22 -7.19 6.13
CA LEU A 124 11.73 -7.96 7.25
C LEU A 124 11.13 -7.43 8.55
N ARG A 125 10.49 -8.32 9.30
CA ARG A 125 10.05 -8.02 10.67
C ARG A 125 11.29 -7.93 11.55
N ARG A 126 11.64 -6.73 11.98
CA ARG A 126 12.72 -6.49 12.95
C ARG A 126 12.19 -5.71 14.16
N PRO A 127 12.84 -5.82 15.33
CA PRO A 127 12.59 -4.95 16.46
C PRO A 127 12.78 -3.48 16.06
N ALA A 128 11.95 -2.59 16.61
CA ALA A 128 12.02 -1.16 16.29
C ALA A 128 13.35 -0.50 16.71
N ASP A 129 14.05 -1.08 17.69
CA ASP A 129 15.32 -0.58 18.25
C ASP A 129 16.57 -1.27 17.65
N ASP A 130 16.42 -2.02 16.56
CA ASP A 130 17.58 -2.62 15.90
C ASP A 130 18.43 -1.55 15.19
N ARG A 131 19.47 -1.07 15.87
CA ARG A 131 20.42 -0.08 15.32
C ARG A 131 21.32 -0.65 14.21
N THR A 132 21.33 -1.96 14.02
CA THR A 132 22.01 -2.64 12.90
C THR A 132 21.09 -2.85 11.69
N ARG A 133 19.93 -2.17 11.68
CA ARG A 133 18.93 -2.28 10.62
C ARG A 133 19.57 -2.05 9.26
N ALA A 134 19.51 -3.09 8.43
CA ALA A 134 19.76 -2.95 7.01
C ALA A 134 18.85 -1.82 6.50
N ARG A 135 19.46 -0.80 5.87
CA ARG A 135 18.70 0.32 5.33
C ARG A 135 17.71 -0.20 4.29
N HIS A 136 16.64 0.56 4.06
CA HIS A 136 15.75 0.33 2.94
C HIS A 136 14.99 -1.02 2.90
N THR A 137 14.74 -1.67 4.05
CA THR A 137 13.93 -2.91 4.13
C THR A 137 12.45 -2.67 4.45
N THR A 138 11.98 -1.43 4.37
CA THR A 138 10.56 -1.10 4.61
C THR A 138 9.71 -1.51 3.40
N ASN A 139 8.43 -1.81 3.61
CA ASN A 139 7.48 -1.92 2.51
C ASN A 139 7.52 -0.67 1.61
N ARG A 140 7.26 -0.83 0.31
CA ARG A 140 7.20 0.27 -0.64
C ARG A 140 5.76 0.65 -0.92
N ALA A 141 5.45 1.94 -0.90
CA ALA A 141 4.24 2.45 -1.53
C ALA A 141 4.42 2.43 -3.05
N ILE A 142 3.36 2.18 -3.80
CA ILE A 142 3.40 2.13 -5.26
C ILE A 142 2.50 3.24 -5.80
N VAL A 143 3.02 4.05 -6.73
CA VAL A 143 2.21 5.04 -7.45
C VAL A 143 1.20 4.30 -8.32
N THR A 144 -0.09 4.49 -8.09
CA THR A 144 -1.14 3.88 -8.91
C THR A 144 -2.22 4.88 -9.25
N ASN A 145 -2.82 4.70 -10.43
CA ASN A 145 -4.05 5.40 -10.80
C ASN A 145 -5.19 5.02 -9.82
N PRO A 146 -6.13 5.93 -9.56
CA PRO A 146 -7.35 5.59 -8.85
C PRO A 146 -8.09 4.49 -9.62
N LEU A 147 -8.71 3.56 -8.88
CA LEU A 147 -9.60 2.59 -9.50
C LEU A 147 -10.83 3.32 -10.06
N PRO A 148 -11.36 2.88 -11.22
CA PRO A 148 -12.59 3.44 -11.75
C PRO A 148 -13.72 3.24 -10.75
N ALA A 149 -14.65 4.20 -10.71
CA ALA A 149 -15.88 4.06 -9.94
C ALA A 149 -16.62 2.80 -10.41
N PHE A 150 -17.02 1.95 -9.47
CA PHE A 150 -17.85 0.80 -9.76
C PHE A 150 -19.31 1.16 -9.53
N ALA A 151 -20.21 0.60 -10.34
CA ALA A 151 -21.64 0.73 -10.11
C ALA A 151 -21.99 0.12 -8.74
N MET A 152 -22.39 0.97 -7.81
CA MET A 152 -22.88 0.55 -6.50
C MET A 152 -24.14 -0.30 -6.70
N ARG A 153 -24.15 -1.52 -6.18
CA ARG A 153 -25.39 -2.31 -6.13
C ARG A 153 -26.36 -1.65 -5.14
N PRO A 154 -27.68 -1.73 -5.39
CA PRO A 154 -28.68 -1.23 -4.45
C PRO A 154 -28.45 -1.82 -3.05
N TRP A 155 -28.50 -0.96 -2.04
CA TRP A 155 -28.41 -1.38 -0.64
C TRP A 155 -29.61 -2.28 -0.31
N ARG A 156 -29.33 -3.51 0.13
CA ARG A 156 -30.36 -4.38 0.73
C ARG A 156 -30.29 -4.24 2.24
N ASP A 157 -31.47 -4.15 2.86
CA ASP A 157 -31.63 -4.12 4.30
C ASP A 157 -31.11 -5.42 4.95
N LEU A 158 -30.79 -5.35 6.24
CA LEU A 158 -30.24 -6.46 7.03
C LEU A 158 -31.30 -7.40 7.58
N ASN A 159 -32.57 -7.01 7.59
CA ASN A 159 -33.65 -7.75 8.25
C ASN A 159 -33.81 -9.21 7.76
N ASP A 160 -33.45 -9.50 6.49
CA ASP A 160 -33.45 -10.87 5.91
C ASP A 160 -32.05 -11.35 5.51
N ALA A 161 -30.99 -10.71 6.03
CA ALA A 161 -29.63 -11.02 5.62
C ALA A 161 -29.07 -12.22 6.41
N VAL A 162 -28.70 -13.29 5.70
CA VAL A 162 -27.78 -14.31 6.22
C VAL A 162 -26.35 -13.88 5.92
N ILE A 163 -25.54 -13.71 6.97
CA ILE A 163 -24.15 -13.25 6.86
C ILE A 163 -23.20 -14.44 6.91
N TYR A 164 -22.39 -14.58 5.87
CA TYR A 164 -21.28 -15.53 5.84
C TYR A 164 -19.96 -14.81 6.14
N GLU A 165 -19.29 -15.26 7.19
CA GLU A 165 -17.92 -14.86 7.50
C GLU A 165 -16.95 -15.72 6.70
N LEU A 166 -16.07 -15.07 5.94
CA LEU A 166 -15.16 -15.76 5.04
C LEU A 166 -13.74 -15.20 5.07
N HIS A 167 -12.76 -16.10 5.09
CA HIS A 167 -11.36 -15.77 4.90
C HIS A 167 -11.00 -15.79 3.41
N VAL A 168 -10.72 -14.61 2.86
CA VAL A 168 -10.33 -14.35 1.46
C VAL A 168 -9.38 -15.43 0.92
N GLY A 169 -8.14 -15.51 1.44
CA GLY A 169 -7.15 -16.48 0.94
C GLY A 169 -7.36 -17.92 1.39
N GLY A 170 -8.35 -18.20 2.22
CA GLY A 170 -8.63 -19.53 2.80
C GLY A 170 -9.72 -20.24 2.02
N PHE A 171 -10.68 -19.48 1.50
CA PHE A 171 -11.84 -19.95 0.77
C PHE A 171 -11.50 -20.88 -0.40
N THR A 172 -10.42 -20.56 -1.12
CA THR A 172 -10.00 -21.31 -2.32
C THR A 172 -8.60 -21.88 -2.18
N ARG A 173 -8.14 -22.08 -0.94
CA ARG A 173 -6.80 -22.64 -0.70
C ARG A 173 -6.74 -24.16 -0.86
N ASP A 174 -7.86 -24.83 -0.64
CA ASP A 174 -7.89 -26.29 -0.72
C ASP A 174 -7.74 -26.77 -2.17
N ARG A 175 -7.11 -27.94 -2.34
CA ARG A 175 -6.89 -28.57 -3.66
C ARG A 175 -8.20 -28.98 -4.33
N SER A 176 -9.26 -29.19 -3.56
CA SER A 176 -10.60 -29.48 -4.09
C SER A 176 -11.29 -28.24 -4.67
N SER A 177 -10.72 -27.04 -4.50
CA SER A 177 -11.23 -25.85 -5.15
C SER A 177 -10.93 -25.91 -6.65
N ALA A 178 -11.92 -25.62 -7.49
CA ALA A 178 -11.80 -25.75 -8.95
C ALA A 178 -10.86 -24.70 -9.61
N ASP A 179 -10.08 -23.96 -8.83
CA ASP A 179 -9.25 -22.85 -9.28
C ASP A 179 -7.76 -23.21 -9.12
N ALA A 180 -7.08 -23.51 -10.23
CA ALA A 180 -5.65 -23.85 -10.24
C ALA A 180 -4.72 -22.67 -9.89
N ALA A 181 -5.24 -21.44 -9.87
CA ALA A 181 -4.52 -20.23 -9.48
C ALA A 181 -4.91 -19.86 -8.04
N GLY A 182 -4.33 -20.51 -7.04
CA GLY A 182 -4.59 -20.17 -5.63
C GLY A 182 -4.39 -18.67 -5.36
N GLY A 183 -5.24 -18.07 -4.51
CA GLY A 183 -5.09 -16.68 -4.04
C GLY A 183 -6.15 -15.68 -4.52
N ALA A 184 -5.83 -14.37 -4.47
CA ALA A 184 -6.80 -13.28 -4.65
C ALA A 184 -7.43 -13.17 -6.06
N SER A 185 -6.75 -13.68 -7.09
CA SER A 185 -7.27 -13.75 -8.47
C SER A 185 -8.34 -14.84 -8.64
N SER A 186 -8.32 -15.89 -7.80
CA SER A 186 -9.38 -16.90 -7.74
C SER A 186 -10.66 -16.27 -7.18
N ILE A 187 -10.56 -15.43 -6.15
CA ILE A 187 -11.71 -14.83 -5.45
C ILE A 187 -12.57 -13.93 -6.34
N ARG A 188 -11.96 -13.14 -7.23
CA ARG A 188 -12.73 -12.31 -8.18
C ARG A 188 -13.57 -13.17 -9.12
N ARG A 189 -13.06 -14.34 -9.54
CA ARG A 189 -13.81 -15.33 -10.33
C ARG A 189 -14.86 -16.05 -9.48
N SER A 190 -14.54 -16.43 -8.24
CA SER A 190 -15.49 -17.11 -7.35
C SER A 190 -16.66 -16.22 -6.92
N ILE A 191 -16.41 -14.93 -6.62
CA ILE A 191 -17.47 -13.94 -6.30
C ILE A 191 -18.36 -13.70 -7.50
N VAL A 192 -17.78 -13.43 -8.68
CA VAL A 192 -18.57 -13.26 -9.90
C VAL A 192 -19.38 -14.53 -10.16
N ARG A 193 -18.80 -15.73 -10.02
CA ARG A 193 -19.50 -17.00 -10.20
C ARG A 193 -20.59 -17.29 -9.15
N ALA A 194 -20.42 -16.83 -7.91
CA ALA A 194 -21.41 -16.96 -6.83
C ALA A 194 -22.52 -15.89 -6.92
N THR A 195 -22.30 -14.80 -7.66
CA THR A 195 -23.25 -13.68 -7.81
C THR A 195 -23.82 -13.54 -9.22
N SER A 196 -23.32 -14.30 -10.19
CA SER A 196 -23.89 -14.45 -11.54
C SER A 196 -25.05 -15.46 -11.50
N PRO A 197 -26.18 -15.17 -12.16
CA PRO A 197 -27.25 -16.14 -12.30
C PRO A 197 -26.73 -17.35 -13.09
N ARG A 198 -26.82 -18.54 -12.52
CA ARG A 198 -26.68 -19.80 -13.27
C ARG A 198 -28.05 -20.27 -13.74
N PRO A 199 -28.15 -20.92 -14.91
CA PRO A 199 -29.38 -21.52 -15.36
C PRO A 199 -29.85 -22.59 -14.35
N GLU A 200 -31.16 -22.65 -14.23
CA GLU A 200 -31.94 -23.27 -13.17
C GLU A 200 -31.64 -24.77 -13.03
N ASN A 201 -31.16 -25.17 -11.86
CA ASN A 201 -31.54 -26.41 -11.16
C ASN A 201 -30.69 -26.62 -9.89
N GLY A 202 -31.38 -26.75 -8.74
CA GLY A 202 -30.81 -27.34 -7.52
C GLY A 202 -30.46 -26.36 -6.39
N LEU A 203 -31.30 -26.38 -5.35
CA LEU A 203 -31.09 -25.89 -3.97
C LEU A 203 -30.41 -24.51 -3.80
N ARG A 204 -31.26 -23.51 -3.60
CA ARG A 204 -30.90 -22.12 -3.25
C ARG A 204 -30.05 -22.08 -1.97
N SER A 205 -28.79 -21.64 -2.07
CA SER A 205 -28.21 -20.79 -1.03
C SER A 205 -28.54 -19.35 -1.42
N SER A 206 -29.50 -18.74 -0.73
CA SER A 206 -29.82 -17.31 -0.90
C SER A 206 -28.73 -16.47 -0.22
N MET A 207 -27.55 -16.42 -0.84
CA MET A 207 -26.44 -15.63 -0.32
C MET A 207 -26.75 -14.14 -0.54
N THR A 208 -27.27 -13.48 0.50
CA THR A 208 -27.70 -12.08 0.42
C THR A 208 -26.55 -11.11 0.73
N LYS A 209 -25.61 -11.49 1.63
CA LYS A 209 -24.49 -10.65 2.07
C LYS A 209 -23.26 -11.48 2.48
N VAL A 210 -22.06 -10.99 2.14
CA VAL A 210 -20.77 -11.57 2.52
C VAL A 210 -19.95 -10.53 3.26
N THR A 211 -19.37 -10.90 4.40
CA THR A 211 -18.45 -10.05 5.15
C THR A 211 -17.05 -10.64 5.07
N TRP A 212 -16.09 -9.82 4.63
CA TRP A 212 -14.70 -10.23 4.49
C TRP A 212 -13.94 -10.02 5.80
N MET A 213 -13.26 -11.06 6.29
CA MET A 213 -12.27 -10.88 7.35
C MET A 213 -11.03 -10.16 6.77
N ARG A 214 -10.79 -8.92 7.23
CA ARG A 214 -9.63 -8.05 6.94
C ARG A 214 -9.33 -7.79 5.45
N ALA A 215 -9.86 -6.69 4.93
CA ALA A 215 -9.60 -6.21 3.58
C ALA A 215 -8.55 -5.08 3.49
N ALA A 216 -8.11 -4.52 4.62
CA ALA A 216 -7.00 -3.57 4.68
C ALA A 216 -5.65 -4.31 4.75
N TRP A 217 -4.59 -3.71 4.19
CA TRP A 217 -3.24 -4.29 4.26
C TRP A 217 -2.84 -4.52 5.72
N TRP A 218 -2.35 -5.73 6.01
CA TRP A 218 -1.97 -6.18 7.34
C TRP A 218 -0.73 -7.07 7.23
N SER A 219 0.27 -6.85 8.09
CA SER A 219 1.39 -7.78 8.26
C SER A 219 1.20 -8.77 9.41
N SER A 220 1.16 -10.08 9.11
CA SER A 220 1.07 -11.17 10.08
C SER A 220 2.13 -12.24 9.79
N LYS A 221 3.42 -11.87 9.80
CA LYS A 221 4.46 -12.90 9.96
C LYS A 221 4.51 -13.29 11.44
N LYS A 222 3.81 -14.39 11.79
CA LYS A 222 4.10 -15.18 13.00
C LYS A 222 5.32 -16.05 12.68
N THR A 223 6.44 -15.77 13.32
CA THR A 223 7.58 -16.70 13.34
C THR A 223 7.12 -17.95 14.09
N LYS A 224 6.89 -19.07 13.38
CA LYS A 224 6.73 -20.37 14.05
C LYS A 224 8.12 -20.78 14.56
N ALA A 225 8.37 -20.58 15.85
CA ALA A 225 9.47 -21.27 16.51
C ALA A 225 9.14 -22.78 16.50
N ARG A 226 9.79 -23.53 15.59
CA ARG A 226 9.83 -24.99 15.68
C ARG A 226 10.67 -25.33 16.92
N HIS A 227 10.04 -25.74 18.00
CA HIS A 227 10.73 -26.52 19.02
C HIS A 227 11.07 -27.88 18.39
N GLN A 228 12.32 -28.04 17.95
CA GLN A 228 12.91 -29.37 17.86
C GLN A 228 13.13 -29.81 19.32
N ARG A 229 12.33 -30.76 19.79
CA ARG A 229 12.73 -31.59 20.93
C ARG A 229 13.86 -32.48 20.41
N ALA A 230 15.05 -32.29 20.96
CA ALA A 230 16.12 -33.27 20.87
C ALA A 230 15.82 -34.38 21.88
N VAL A 231 15.84 -35.62 21.36
CA VAL A 231 15.91 -36.96 21.99
C VAL A 231 15.09 -37.18 23.26
#